data_AF-A0A844EDP3-F1
#
_entry.id   AF-A0A844EDP3-F1
#
_cell.length_a   1.000
_cell.length_b   1.000
_cell.length_c   1.000
_cell.angle_alpha   90.00
_cell.angle_beta   90.00
_cell.angle_gamma   90.00
#
_symmetry.space_group_name_H-M   'P 1'
#
loop_
_entity.id
_entity.type
_entity.pdbx_description
1 polymer ?
#
loop_
_entity_poly.entity_id
_entity_poly.type
_entity_poly.pdbx_seq_one_letter_code
_entity_poly.pdbx_strand_id
1 'polypeptide(L)'
;LRVLDGAIAVLDGQAGVEPQTETVWRQASDYDVPRIVFVNKMDKLGADFDFSVKSIADRLNAKPLAIQMPIGAEDAFEGVIDLIEMKADLYDEDKLGTEWDTVDVPDD
;
A
#
# COMPACT_ATOMS: atom_id res chain seq x y z
N LEU A 1 -9.66 -15.25 -13.58
CA LEU A 1 -10.40 -14.57 -12.49
C LEU A 1 -11.90 -14.68 -12.81
N ARG A 2 -12.54 -15.82 -12.49
CA ARG A 2 -13.95 -16.07 -12.81
C ARG A 2 -14.80 -16.50 -11.61
N VAL A 3 -14.20 -16.59 -10.43
CA VAL A 3 -14.84 -17.10 -9.20
C VAL A 3 -14.79 -16.09 -8.05
N LEU A 4 -13.92 -15.07 -8.16
CA LEU A 4 -13.71 -14.07 -7.13
C LEU A 4 -14.28 -12.73 -7.59
N ASP A 5 -14.94 -12.05 -6.67
CA ASP A 5 -15.65 -10.79 -6.92
C ASP A 5 -14.73 -9.56 -6.74
N GLY A 6 -13.52 -9.75 -6.24
CA GLY A 6 -12.52 -8.70 -6.03
C GLY A 6 -11.14 -9.28 -5.74
N ALA A 7 -10.11 -8.44 -5.77
CA ALA A 7 -8.73 -8.85 -5.51
C ALA A 7 -7.94 -7.78 -4.73
N ILE A 8 -6.95 -8.25 -3.96
CA ILE A 8 -5.93 -7.40 -3.34
C ILE A 8 -4.62 -7.65 -4.08
N ALA A 9 -4.09 -6.62 -4.73
CA ALA A 9 -2.78 -6.65 -5.35
C ALA A 9 -1.72 -6.23 -4.33
N VAL A 10 -0.84 -7.15 -3.95
CA VAL A 10 0.26 -6.86 -3.02
C VAL A 10 1.49 -6.45 -3.82
N LEU A 11 2.03 -5.27 -3.53
CA LEU A 11 3.26 -4.76 -4.13
C LEU A 11 4.38 -4.75 -3.08
N ASP A 12 5.62 -4.89 -3.54
CA ASP A 12 6.78 -4.65 -2.71
C ASP A 12 7.10 -3.15 -2.73
N GLY A 13 7.16 -2.51 -1.55
CA GLY A 13 7.36 -1.07 -1.42
C GLY A 13 8.69 -0.57 -1.97
N GLN A 14 9.69 -1.44 -2.13
CA GLN A 14 10.97 -1.10 -2.75
C GLN A 14 10.91 -1.24 -4.27
N ALA A 15 10.31 -2.32 -4.78
CA ALA A 15 10.31 -2.63 -6.21
C ALA A 15 9.16 -1.95 -6.98
N GLY A 16 8.07 -1.59 -6.30
CA GLY A 16 6.83 -1.11 -6.90
C GLY A 16 6.19 -2.15 -7.82
N VAL A 17 5.71 -1.72 -8.99
CA VAL A 17 5.13 -2.62 -10.00
C VAL A 17 6.22 -3.34 -10.79
N GLU A 18 6.25 -4.67 -10.69
CA GLU A 18 7.13 -5.55 -11.45
C GLU A 18 6.47 -6.08 -12.76
N PRO A 19 7.26 -6.55 -13.75
CA PRO A 19 6.73 -7.08 -15.01
C PRO A 19 5.70 -8.22 -14.86
N GLN A 20 5.86 -9.05 -13.81
CA GLN A 20 4.94 -10.14 -13.50
C GLN A 20 3.58 -9.59 -13.02
N THR A 21 3.60 -8.50 -12.24
CA THR A 21 2.40 -7.80 -11.75
C THR A 21 1.57 -7.26 -12.91
N GLU A 22 2.19 -6.73 -13.97
CA GLU A 22 1.48 -6.23 -15.16
C GLU A 22 0.64 -7.33 -15.83
N THR A 23 1.16 -8.56 -15.89
CA THR A 23 0.46 -9.68 -16.53
C THR A 23 -0.80 -10.06 -15.75
N VAL A 24 -0.69 -10.17 -14.42
CA VAL A 24 -1.82 -10.47 -13.53
C VAL A 24 -2.82 -9.32 -13.52
N TRP A 25 -2.33 -8.07 -13.54
CA TRP A 25 -3.17 -6.88 -13.58
C TRP A 25 -4.00 -6.80 -14.86
N ARG A 26 -3.39 -7.09 -16.02
CA ARG A 26 -4.12 -7.12 -17.30
C ARG A 26 -5.23 -8.18 -17.28
N GLN A 27 -4.93 -9.38 -16.79
CA GLN A 27 -5.93 -10.43 -16.65
C GLN A 27 -7.09 -9.99 -15.74
N ALA A 28 -6.83 -9.24 -14.66
CA ALA A 28 -7.88 -8.72 -13.79
C ALA A 28 -8.71 -7.61 -14.44
N SER A 29 -8.07 -6.77 -15.25
CA SER A 29 -8.76 -5.74 -16.02
C SER A 29 -9.67 -6.32 -17.12
N ASP A 30 -9.27 -7.42 -17.77
CA ASP A 30 -10.11 -8.08 -18.79
C ASP A 30 -11.44 -8.62 -18.24
N TYR A 31 -11.54 -8.81 -16.92
CA TYR A 31 -12.73 -9.28 -16.21
C TYR A 31 -13.35 -8.19 -15.30
N ASP A 32 -12.94 -6.93 -15.43
CA ASP A 32 -13.42 -5.79 -14.64
C ASP A 32 -13.39 -6.04 -13.12
N VAL A 33 -12.38 -6.77 -12.64
CA VAL A 33 -12.28 -7.12 -11.22
C VAL A 33 -11.93 -5.87 -10.39
N PRO A 34 -12.74 -5.51 -9.38
CA PRO A 34 -12.41 -4.41 -8.46
C PRO A 34 -11.21 -4.79 -7.59
N ARG A 35 -10.32 -3.82 -7.37
CA ARG A 35 -9.00 -4.06 -6.79
C ARG A 35 -8.64 -3.03 -5.75
N ILE A 36 -8.03 -3.51 -4.67
CA ILE A 36 -7.28 -2.71 -3.69
C ILE A 36 -5.80 -3.05 -3.86
N VAL A 37 -4.93 -2.06 -3.66
CA VAL A 37 -3.48 -2.28 -3.67
C VAL A 37 -2.96 -2.16 -2.24
N PHE A 38 -2.16 -3.12 -1.82
CA PHE A 38 -1.44 -3.11 -0.54
C PHE A 38 0.06 -3.03 -0.81
N VAL A 39 0.67 -1.91 -0.45
CA VAL A 39 2.13 -1.72 -0.55
C VAL A 39 2.76 -2.30 0.71
N ASN A 40 3.49 -3.39 0.57
CA ASN A 40 4.04 -4.17 1.66
C ASN A 40 5.53 -3.90 1.85
N LYS A 41 6.08 -4.30 3.02
CA LYS A 41 7.50 -4.18 3.39
C LYS A 41 8.00 -2.74 3.47
N MET A 42 7.17 -1.84 4.00
CA MET A 42 7.54 -0.44 4.22
C MET A 42 8.67 -0.26 5.26
N ASP A 43 8.95 -1.30 6.04
CA ASP A 43 10.04 -1.42 7.01
C ASP A 43 11.42 -1.73 6.38
N LYS A 44 11.50 -1.95 5.06
CA LYS A 44 12.74 -2.34 4.39
C LYS A 44 13.50 -1.13 3.86
N LEU A 45 14.83 -1.22 3.88
CA LEU A 45 15.71 -0.24 3.24
C LEU A 45 15.33 -0.05 1.76
N GLY A 46 15.15 1.22 1.37
CA GLY A 46 14.73 1.61 0.03
C GLY A 46 13.24 1.42 -0.26
N ALA A 47 12.40 1.16 0.75
CA ALA A 47 10.96 1.21 0.58
C ALA A 47 10.51 2.66 0.34
N ASP A 48 9.75 2.87 -0.74
CA ASP A 48 9.27 4.18 -1.15
C ASP A 48 7.81 4.05 -1.61
N PHE A 49 6.90 4.57 -0.78
CA PHE A 49 5.46 4.52 -1.02
C PHE A 49 5.05 5.37 -2.21
N ASP A 50 5.59 6.58 -2.33
CA ASP A 50 5.28 7.50 -3.43
C ASP A 50 5.76 6.93 -4.76
N PHE A 51 6.96 6.33 -4.79
CA PHE A 51 7.45 5.58 -5.93
C PHE A 51 6.52 4.42 -6.29
N SER A 52 6.09 3.63 -5.30
CA SER A 52 5.17 2.52 -5.50
C SER A 52 3.84 2.99 -6.10
N VAL A 53 3.24 4.05 -5.56
CA VAL A 53 2.02 4.69 -6.08
C VAL A 53 2.21 5.18 -7.50
N LYS A 54 3.32 5.88 -7.77
CA LYS A 54 3.65 6.35 -9.12
C LYS A 54 3.82 5.21 -10.11
N SER A 55 4.46 4.11 -9.70
CA SER A 55 4.68 2.95 -10.55
C SER A 55 3.35 2.28 -10.99
N ILE A 56 2.31 2.35 -10.15
CA ILE A 56 0.95 1.89 -10.51
C ILE A 56 0.39 2.73 -11.65
N ALA A 57 0.50 4.06 -11.56
CA ALA A 57 0.04 4.95 -12.63
C ALA A 57 0.82 4.69 -13.93
N ASP A 58 2.15 4.68 -13.84
CA ASP A 58 3.03 4.65 -15.01
C ASP A 58 3.04 3.28 -15.72
N ARG A 59 3.03 2.16 -14.98
CA ARG A 59 3.15 0.80 -15.55
C ARG A 59 1.82 0.11 -15.79
N LEU A 60 0.85 0.31 -14.90
CA LEU A 60 -0.45 -0.35 -14.99
C LEU A 60 -1.50 0.49 -15.74
N ASN A 61 -1.16 1.74 -16.09
CA ASN A 61 -2.08 2.73 -16.65
C ASN A 61 -3.38 2.84 -15.82
N ALA A 62 -3.23 2.74 -14.50
CA ALA A 62 -4.31 2.80 -13.54
C ALA A 62 -4.36 4.20 -12.90
N LYS A 63 -5.47 4.51 -12.23
CA LYS A 63 -5.62 5.74 -11.44
C LYS A 63 -5.52 5.37 -9.96
N PRO A 64 -4.32 5.32 -9.37
CA PRO A 64 -4.18 5.02 -7.95
C PRO A 64 -4.81 6.13 -7.12
N LEU A 65 -5.47 5.74 -6.02
CA LEU A 65 -5.99 6.65 -5.01
C LEU A 65 -5.46 6.15 -3.66
N ALA A 66 -4.47 6.86 -3.12
CA ALA A 66 -3.98 6.57 -1.78
C ALA A 66 -5.05 6.98 -0.77
N ILE A 67 -5.42 6.04 0.11
CA ILE A 67 -6.32 6.27 1.25
C ILE A 67 -5.57 6.24 2.58
N GLN A 68 -4.32 5.79 2.55
CA GLN A 68 -3.42 5.74 3.68
C GLN A 68 -2.05 6.27 3.27
N MET A 69 -1.32 6.87 4.21
CA MET A 69 0.08 7.27 4.04
C MET A 69 0.94 6.64 5.13
N PRO A 70 2.13 6.12 4.84
CA PRO A 70 3.03 5.63 5.86
C PRO A 70 3.58 6.78 6.72
N ILE A 71 3.80 6.51 8.00
CA ILE A 71 4.51 7.39 8.93
C ILE A 71 5.93 6.85 9.06
N GLY A 72 6.90 7.70 8.74
CA GLY A 72 8.30 7.29 8.62
C GLY A 72 8.56 6.37 7.42
N ALA A 73 9.79 5.87 7.33
CA ALA A 73 10.24 4.98 6.28
C ALA A 73 11.37 4.08 6.77
N GLU A 74 11.54 2.92 6.14
CA GLU A 74 12.60 1.97 6.48
C GLU A 74 12.54 1.58 7.98
N ASP A 75 13.67 1.65 8.68
CA ASP A 75 13.76 1.36 10.13
C ASP A 75 12.97 2.35 11.01
N ALA A 76 12.52 3.48 10.45
CA ALA A 76 11.68 4.46 11.14
C ALA A 76 10.19 4.34 10.77
N PHE A 77 9.79 3.27 10.05
CA PHE A 77 8.38 3.01 9.76
C PHE A 77 7.64 2.62 11.04
N GLU A 78 6.77 3.50 11.53
CA GLU A 78 6.11 3.37 12.83
C GLU A 78 4.58 3.26 12.74
N GLY A 79 3.99 3.49 11.57
CA GLY A 79 2.54 3.52 11.46
C GLY A 79 2.01 3.97 10.11
N VAL A 80 0.71 4.23 10.07
CA VAL A 80 0.01 4.77 8.90
C VAL A 80 -1.00 5.84 9.29
N ILE A 81 -1.12 6.86 8.47
CA ILE A 81 -2.18 7.87 8.52
C ILE A 81 -3.35 7.36 7.69
N ASP A 82 -4.52 7.22 8.30
CA ASP A 82 -5.80 7.03 7.61
C ASP A 82 -6.33 8.40 7.15
N LEU A 83 -6.39 8.60 5.84
CA LEU A 83 -6.85 9.85 5.22
C LEU A 83 -8.37 9.98 5.14
N ILE A 84 -9.11 8.89 5.41
CA ILE A 84 -10.57 8.87 5.44
C ILE A 84 -11.05 9.37 6.81
N GLU A 85 -10.49 8.82 7.88
CA GLU A 85 -10.83 9.18 9.26
C GLU A 85 -10.04 10.38 9.79
N MET A 86 -8.96 10.77 9.08
CA MET A 86 -8.00 11.80 9.51
C MET A 86 -7.43 11.45 10.89
N LYS A 87 -6.87 10.24 11.00
CA LYS A 87 -6.24 9.68 12.20
C LYS A 87 -4.94 8.98 11.84
N ALA A 88 -4.05 8.81 12.81
CA ALA A 88 -2.83 8.05 12.66
C ALA A 88 -2.89 6.81 13.55
N ASP A 89 -2.63 5.64 12.97
CA ASP A 89 -2.44 4.38 13.69
C ASP A 89 -0.94 4.13 13.83
N LEU A 90 -0.45 4.23 15.07
CA LEU A 90 0.95 3.98 15.43
C LEU A 90 1.09 2.54 15.95
N TYR A 91 1.98 1.76 15.35
CA TYR A 91 2.18 0.35 15.69
C TYR A 91 3.08 0.20 16.91
N ASP A 92 2.69 -0.69 17.83
CA ASP A 92 3.55 -1.06 18.95
C ASP A 92 4.62 -2.06 18.47
N GLU A 93 5.87 -1.59 18.39
CA GLU A 93 7.04 -2.39 17.97
C GLU A 93 7.20 -3.68 18.80
N ASP A 94 6.80 -3.67 20.07
CA ASP A 94 7.00 -4.79 21.00
C ASP A 94 5.98 -5.92 20.80
N LYS A 95 4.88 -5.68 20.07
CA LYS A 95 3.73 -6.60 19.97
C LYS A 95 3.50 -7.19 18.57
N LEU A 96 4.53 -7.27 17.73
CA LEU A 96 4.43 -7.81 16.36
C LEU A 96 3.30 -7.15 15.54
N GLY A 97 2.97 -5.88 15.83
CA GLY A 97 1.89 -5.15 15.15
C GLY A 97 0.47 -5.67 15.42
N THR A 98 0.24 -6.41 16.53
CA THR A 98 -1.11 -6.85 16.92
C THR A 98 -1.91 -5.81 17.70
N GLU A 99 -1.25 -4.76 18.18
CA GLU A 99 -1.87 -3.61 18.82
C GLU A 99 -1.32 -2.33 18.19
N TRP A 100 -2.16 -1.30 18.11
CA TRP A 100 -1.80 0.03 17.64
C TRP A 100 -2.59 1.08 18.41
N ASP A 101 -1.99 2.27 18.55
CA ASP A 101 -2.63 3.43 19.15
C ASP A 101 -3.13 4.37 18.06
N THR A 102 -4.45 4.61 18.05
CA THR A 102 -5.06 5.59 17.14
C THR A 102 -4.99 6.98 17.77
N VAL A 103 -4.23 7.88 17.15
CA VAL A 103 -4.03 9.26 17.59
C VAL A 103 -4.51 10.26 16.53
N ASP A 104 -4.57 11.54 16.89
CA ASP A 104 -4.73 12.60 15.90
C ASP A 104 -3.53 12.63 14.95
N VAL A 105 -3.75 13.00 13.69
CA VAL A 105 -2.67 13.12 12.71
C VAL A 105 -1.60 14.07 13.28
N PRO A 106 -0.33 13.64 13.38
CA PRO A 106 0.76 14.50 13.83
C PRO A 106 0.82 15.78 13.01
N ASP A 107 1.14 16.90 13.66
CA ASP A 107 1.28 18.19 12.97
C ASP A 107 2.53 18.25 12.05
N ASP A 108 3.45 17.28 12.21
CA ASP A 108 4.69 17.10 11.43
C ASP A 108 4.89 15.63 11.01
#